data_AF-A0AAU3LL90-F1
#
_entry.id   AF-A0AAU3LL90-F1
#
_cell.length_a   1.000
_cell.length_b   1.000
_cell.length_c   1.000
_cell.angle_alpha   90.00
_cell.angle_beta   90.00
_cell.angle_gamma   90.00
#
_symmetry.space_group_name_H-M   'P 1'
#
loop_
_entity.id
_entity.type
_entity.pdbx_description
1 polymer ?
#
loop_
_entity_poly.entity_id
_entity_poly.type
_entity_poly.pdbx_seq_one_letter_code
_entity_poly.pdbx_strand_id
1 'polypeptide(L)'
;MTAKRSQWQPELDPLPAPDIAITPEITESECRICEATIAGLDGRYSCGVCGWSNHWSEGHRPLPGADADPDAPHDNLLEGVEAQA
;
A
#
# COMPACT_ATOMS: atom_id res chain seq x y z
N MET A 1 17.60 -7.84 31.95
CA MET A 1 16.94 -8.32 30.72
C MET A 1 17.07 -7.22 29.68
N THR A 2 18.08 -7.29 28.81
CA THR A 2 18.34 -6.25 27.80
C THR A 2 17.70 -6.68 26.49
N ALA A 3 16.68 -5.96 26.02
CA ALA A 3 16.08 -6.20 24.72
C ALA A 3 17.10 -5.88 23.62
N LYS A 4 17.44 -6.87 22.78
CA LYS A 4 18.24 -6.63 21.58
C LYS A 4 17.39 -5.81 20.61
N ARG A 5 17.81 -4.59 20.30
CA ARG A 5 17.25 -3.84 19.17
C ARG A 5 17.56 -4.63 17.89
N SER A 6 16.52 -5.05 17.17
CA SER A 6 16.70 -5.65 15.85
C SER A 6 17.35 -4.62 14.92
N GLN A 7 18.51 -4.98 14.38
CA GLN A 7 19.34 -4.17 13.48
C GLN A 7 18.83 -4.19 12.03
N TRP A 8 17.53 -4.39 11.80
CA TRP A 8 17.00 -4.57 10.45
C TRP A 8 17.43 -3.39 9.57
N GLN A 9 18.23 -3.68 8.56
CA GLN A 9 18.60 -2.78 7.48
C GLN A 9 17.94 -3.36 6.23
N PRO A 10 17.06 -2.64 5.52
CA PRO A 10 16.57 -3.13 4.25
C PRO A 10 17.76 -3.21 3.30
N GLU A 11 17.95 -4.37 2.69
CA GLU A 11 18.70 -4.47 1.43
C GLU A 11 17.92 -3.63 0.41
N LEU A 12 18.43 -2.44 0.09
CA LEU A 12 17.81 -1.53 -0.88
C LEU A 12 18.23 -1.99 -2.27
N ASP A 13 17.40 -2.79 -2.92
CA ASP A 13 17.51 -2.97 -4.36
C ASP A 13 17.44 -1.60 -5.05
N PRO A 14 18.16 -1.39 -6.16
CA PRO A 14 18.07 -0.16 -6.92
C PRO A 14 16.61 0.07 -7.31
N LEU A 15 16.03 1.16 -6.82
CA LEU A 15 14.64 1.50 -7.15
C LEU A 15 14.51 1.59 -8.68
N PRO A 16 13.52 0.93 -9.28
CA PRO A 16 13.25 1.11 -10.71
C PRO A 16 13.02 2.59 -11.02
N ALA A 17 13.24 2.99 -12.28
CA ALA A 17 12.92 4.34 -12.72
C ALA A 17 11.48 4.67 -12.32
N PRO A 18 11.19 5.86 -11.78
CA PRO A 18 9.85 6.16 -11.31
C PRO A 18 8.89 6.07 -12.49
N ASP A 19 7.90 5.19 -12.39
CA ASP A 19 6.68 5.31 -13.19
C ASP A 19 6.09 6.71 -13.00
N ILE A 20 5.24 7.16 -13.93
CA ILE A 20 4.52 8.43 -13.77
C ILE A 20 3.67 8.32 -12.49
N ALA A 21 4.24 8.76 -11.38
CA ALA A 21 3.62 8.69 -10.07
C ALA A 21 2.42 9.64 -10.09
N ILE A 22 1.21 9.06 -10.06
CA ILE A 22 0.00 9.86 -9.91
C ILE A 22 0.00 10.41 -8.48
N THR A 23 0.28 11.71 -8.37
CA THR A 23 0.19 12.43 -7.10
C THR A 23 -1.23 12.28 -6.53
N PRO A 24 -1.39 11.74 -5.30
CA PRO A 24 -2.70 11.61 -4.68
C PRO A 24 -3.31 12.97 -4.36
N GLU A 25 -4.63 13.08 -4.45
CA GLU A 25 -5.36 14.28 -4.06
C GLU A 25 -5.55 14.32 -2.54
N ILE A 26 -5.37 15.49 -1.92
CA ILE A 26 -5.74 15.71 -0.52
C ILE A 26 -7.23 16.02 -0.48
N THR A 27 -8.01 15.19 0.22
CA THR A 27 -9.45 15.35 0.39
C THR A 27 -9.81 15.48 1.87
N GLU A 28 -10.99 16.04 2.17
CA GLU A 28 -11.46 16.23 3.55
C GLU A 28 -12.80 15.50 3.80
N SER A 29 -13.00 15.01 5.02
CA SER A 29 -14.25 14.39 5.47
C SER A 29 -14.42 14.50 6.98
N GLU A 30 -15.58 14.11 7.51
CA GLU A 30 -15.84 14.02 8.95
C GLU A 30 -15.59 12.61 9.47
N CYS A 31 -14.98 12.51 10.66
CA CYS A 31 -14.78 11.23 11.32
C CYS A 31 -16.12 10.63 11.76
N ARG A 32 -16.38 9.38 11.37
CA ARG A 32 -17.63 8.65 11.70
C ARG A 32 -17.80 8.28 13.18
N ILE A 33 -16.80 8.55 14.02
CA ILE A 33 -16.84 8.27 15.46
C ILE A 33 -16.86 9.55 16.29
N CYS A 34 -15.91 10.47 16.05
CA CYS A 34 -15.72 11.67 16.88
C CYS A 34 -16.03 12.97 16.15
N GLU A 35 -16.51 12.91 14.90
CA GLU A 35 -16.98 14.05 14.11
C GLU A 35 -15.90 15.09 13.76
N ALA A 36 -14.64 14.86 14.14
CA ALA A 36 -13.53 15.71 13.74
C ALA A 36 -13.39 15.76 12.21
N THR A 37 -13.15 16.95 11.67
CA THR A 37 -12.74 17.13 10.27
C THR A 37 -11.33 16.56 10.09
N ILE A 38 -11.17 15.67 9.12
CA ILE A 38 -9.94 14.95 8.84
C ILE A 38 -9.59 15.08 7.35
N ALA A 39 -8.31 15.37 7.09
CA ALA A 39 -7.75 15.28 5.75
C ALA A 39 -7.28 13.84 5.47
N GLY A 40 -7.38 13.43 4.23
CA GLY A 40 -7.00 12.11 3.73
C GLY A 40 -6.43 12.17 2.32
N LEU A 41 -6.00 11.02 1.81
CA LEU A 41 -5.49 10.88 0.44
C LEU A 41 -6.48 10.08 -0.38
N ASP A 42 -7.00 10.67 -1.45
CA ASP A 42 -7.98 10.05 -2.35
C ASP A 42 -9.12 9.33 -1.61
N GLY A 43 -9.74 9.98 -0.61
CA GLY A 43 -10.83 9.37 0.16
C GLY A 43 -10.40 8.32 1.20
N ARG A 44 -9.10 8.19 1.49
CA ARG A 44 -8.57 7.30 2.54
C ARG A 44 -8.25 8.13 3.77
N TYR A 45 -8.93 7.81 4.86
CA TYR A 45 -8.97 8.65 6.05
C TYR A 45 -8.50 7.88 7.29
N SER A 46 -7.66 8.53 8.08
CA SER A 46 -7.25 8.06 9.40
C SER A 46 -7.35 9.22 10.39
N CYS A 47 -8.18 9.02 11.43
CA CYS A 47 -8.42 10.03 12.44
C CYS A 47 -7.32 10.00 13.51
N GLY A 48 -6.50 11.04 13.55
CA GLY A 48 -5.47 11.21 14.59
C GLY A 48 -6.04 11.45 16.00
N VAL A 49 -7.34 11.71 16.14
CA VAL A 49 -7.99 12.00 17.44
C VAL A 49 -8.46 10.71 18.12
N CYS A 50 -9.24 9.89 17.42
CA CYS A 50 -9.85 8.67 18.00
C CYS A 50 -9.29 7.35 17.46
N GLY A 51 -8.36 7.39 16.49
CA GLY A 51 -7.72 6.22 15.91
C GLY A 51 -8.55 5.47 14.86
N TRP A 52 -9.76 5.94 14.55
CA TRP A 52 -10.57 5.35 13.48
C TRP A 52 -9.89 5.48 12.11
N SER A 53 -10.01 4.45 11.28
CA SER A 53 -9.69 4.50 9.85
C SER A 53 -10.83 3.90 9.05
N ASN A 54 -11.12 4.44 7.86
CA ASN A 54 -12.11 3.84 6.97
C ASN A 54 -11.61 2.52 6.38
N HIS A 55 -12.53 1.71 5.82
CA HIS A 55 -12.13 0.49 5.14
C HIS A 55 -11.32 0.85 3.89
N TRP A 56 -10.27 0.09 3.60
CA TRP A 56 -9.36 0.37 2.48
C TRP A 56 -10.06 0.34 1.11
N SER A 57 -11.23 -0.28 0.97
CA SER A 57 -11.95 -0.26 -0.30
C SER A 57 -12.74 1.04 -0.54
N GLU A 58 -12.82 1.93 0.44
CA GLU A 58 -13.65 3.14 0.38
C GLU A 58 -12.93 4.35 -0.26
N GLY A 59 -11.67 4.19 -0.69
CA GLY A 59 -10.94 5.24 -1.39
C GLY A 59 -11.56 5.58 -2.74
N HIS A 60 -11.38 6.83 -3.19
CA HIS A 60 -11.90 7.34 -4.46
C HIS A 60 -11.23 6.69 -5.68
N ARG A 61 -9.96 6.28 -5.54
CA ARG A 61 -9.21 5.57 -6.58
C ARG A 61 -9.22 4.06 -6.34
N PRO A 62 -9.36 3.25 -7.41
CA PRO A 62 -9.24 1.80 -7.31
C PRO A 62 -7.84 1.45 -6.78
N LEU A 63 -7.76 0.36 -6.02
CA LEU A 63 -6.47 -0.18 -5.62
C LEU A 63 -5.74 -0.77 -6.83
N PRO A 64 -4.39 -0.78 -6.82
CA PRO A 64 -3.62 -1.53 -7.78
C PRO A 64 -4.05 -3.00 -7.79
N GLY A 65 -4.09 -3.59 -9.00
CA GLY A 65 -4.29 -5.03 -9.16
C GLY A 65 -3.06 -5.81 -8.73
N ALA A 66 -3.20 -7.13 -8.64
CA ALA A 66 -2.09 -8.02 -8.30
C ALA A 66 -0.98 -8.01 -9.36
N ASP A 67 -1.29 -7.65 -10.60
CA ASP A 67 -0.34 -7.48 -11.70
C ASP A 67 0.59 -6.27 -11.54
N ALA A 68 0.19 -5.29 -10.72
CA ALA A 68 0.98 -4.12 -10.39
C ALA A 68 1.85 -4.32 -9.14
N ASP A 69 1.82 -5.49 -8.51
CA ASP A 69 2.70 -5.83 -7.40
C ASP A 69 4.10 -6.15 -7.96
N PRO A 70 5.17 -5.42 -7.55
CA PRO A 70 6.53 -5.69 -8.02
C PRO A 70 7.04 -7.09 -7.61
N ASP A 71 6.46 -7.68 -6.57
CA ASP A 71 6.75 -9.03 -6.09
C ASP A 71 5.78 -10.07 -6.67
N ALA A 72 4.89 -9.67 -7.60
CA ALA A 72 4.00 -10.60 -8.27
C ALA A 72 4.80 -11.71 -8.95
N PRO A 73 4.27 -12.96 -8.99
CA PRO A 73 4.89 -14.02 -9.77
C PRO A 73 4.84 -13.63 -11.25
N HIS A 74 5.95 -13.08 -11.74
CA HIS A 74 6.19 -12.93 -13.17
C HIS A 74 6.53 -14.31 -13.73
N ASP A 75 5.84 -14.67 -14.80
CA ASP A 75 6.22 -15.76 -15.69
C ASP A 75 7.69 -15.57 -16.14
N ASN A 76 8.59 -16.20 -15.40
CA ASN A 76 9.90 -16.66 -15.87
C ASN A 76 10.04 -18.16 -15.52
N LEU A 77 8.90 -18.87 -15.47
CA LEU A 77 8.82 -20.31 -15.16
C LEU A 77 8.30 -21.13 -16.35
N LEU A 78 8.14 -20.53 -17.53
CA LEU A 78 7.84 -21.28 -18.77
C LEU A 78 9.08 -21.89 -19.46
N GLU A 79 10.29 -21.71 -18.94
CA GLU A 79 11.47 -22.47 -19.42
C GLU A 79 11.61 -23.89 -18.82
N GLY A 80 10.58 -24.43 -18.13
CA GLY A 80 10.74 -25.74 -17.47
C GLY A 80 9.51 -26.61 -17.21
N VAL A 81 8.29 -26.23 -17.62
CA VAL A 81 7.15 -27.16 -17.54
C VAL A 81 7.12 -28.01 -18.80
N GLU A 82 7.98 -29.03 -18.82
CA GLU A 82 7.77 -30.20 -19.68
C GLU A 82 6.43 -30.84 -19.30
N ALA A 83 5.60 -31.01 -20.33
CA ALA A 83 4.35 -31.75 -20.27
C ALA A 83 4.56 -33.12 -19.61
N GLN A 84 3.82 -33.39 -18.54
CA GLN A 84 3.68 -34.71 -17.98
C GLN A 84 2.23 -35.17 -18.04
N ALA A 85 2.03 -36.14 -18.93
CA ALA A 85 0.96 -37.13 -19.07
C ALA A 85 -0.42 -36.65 -19.57
#